data_AF-A0A810LBA5-F1
#
_entry.id   AF-A0A810LBA5-F1
#
_cell.length_a   1.000
_cell.length_b   1.000
_cell.length_c   1.000
_cell.angle_alpha   90.00
_cell.angle_beta   90.00
_cell.angle_gamma   90.00
#
_symmetry.space_group_name_H-M   'P 1'
#
loop_
_entity.id
_entity.type
_entity.pdbx_description
1 polymer ?
#
loop_
_entity_poly.entity_id
_entity_poly.type
_entity_poly.pdbx_seq_one_letter_code
_entity_poly.pdbx_strand_id
1 'polypeptide(L)'
;MKLVKRIVTTGSVVLGLALPVLTIATPASAAARDGVCQSGEFCYYYNSNEAGSVSDFTGSVSNYGTTEPTCYDFKGSGAGQGTCIKNNAASVWNRSSVTVRVYYNSDYGGTYQSFAPGAKGNLNSTLKNNNASHLFVTSGSGCSTAGLGDPRTCAGAVSWATSHETTSYHSDYYNRCDHVVGLAYGFSASGSTTAYNHWLAVPSSYKHAGDRSVPAGGLAFFGGGAGHVMISIGSGKFVSTDIGGNGTLTETTIATIESRWGKPYLGWTQPWFQANH
;
A
#
# COMPACT_ATOMS: atom_id res chain seq x y z
N MET A 1 -35.42 3.34 -86.41
CA MET A 1 -34.14 2.95 -87.04
C MET A 1 -33.17 2.61 -85.91
N LYS A 2 -32.96 1.31 -85.62
CA LYS A 2 -31.84 0.45 -86.05
C LYS A 2 -30.46 0.77 -85.40
N LEU A 3 -29.93 -0.26 -84.73
CA LEU A 3 -28.53 -0.63 -84.40
C LEU A 3 -27.76 0.23 -83.38
N VAL A 4 -27.41 -0.27 -82.18
CA VAL A 4 -26.36 -1.26 -81.80
C VAL A 4 -24.93 -0.79 -82.11
N LYS A 5 -24.12 -0.51 -81.06
CA LYS A 5 -22.81 -1.17 -80.81
C LYS A 5 -22.17 -0.76 -79.46
N ARG A 6 -21.64 -1.78 -78.77
CA ARG A 6 -20.79 -1.76 -77.57
C ARG A 6 -19.36 -1.27 -77.89
N ILE A 7 -18.64 -0.73 -76.90
CA ILE A 7 -17.17 -0.77 -76.61
C ILE A 7 -17.02 -0.04 -75.25
N VAL A 8 -16.67 -0.62 -74.08
CA VAL A 8 -15.51 -1.40 -73.58
C VAL A 8 -14.32 -0.51 -73.09
N THR A 9 -14.09 -0.55 -71.76
CA THR A 9 -12.88 -0.23 -70.94
C THR A 9 -12.34 1.22 -70.95
N THR A 10 -11.87 1.81 -69.84
CA THR A 10 -10.93 1.29 -68.82
C THR A 10 -11.24 1.80 -67.40
N GLY A 11 -11.31 0.88 -66.43
CA GLY A 11 -11.29 1.20 -65.01
C GLY A 11 -9.86 1.32 -64.50
N SER A 12 -9.55 2.42 -63.81
CA SER A 12 -8.32 2.57 -63.03
C SER A 12 -8.57 2.01 -61.63
N VAL A 13 -8.08 0.79 -61.38
CA VAL A 13 -8.02 0.23 -60.02
C VAL A 13 -6.88 0.92 -59.29
N VAL A 14 -7.21 1.85 -58.38
CA VAL A 14 -6.26 2.36 -57.39
C VAL A 14 -6.13 1.28 -56.32
N LEU A 15 -5.03 0.53 -56.38
CA LEU A 15 -4.66 -0.46 -55.37
C LEU A 15 -4.16 0.29 -54.12
N GLY A 16 -5.10 0.72 -53.27
CA GLY A 16 -4.78 1.26 -51.96
C GLY A 16 -4.26 0.14 -51.06
N LEU A 17 -2.96 0.18 -50.76
CA LEU A 17 -2.33 -0.66 -49.73
C LEU A 17 -2.95 -0.33 -48.37
N ALA A 18 -3.99 -1.07 -47.98
CA ALA A 18 -4.53 -1.06 -46.63
C ALA A 18 -3.54 -1.79 -45.71
N LEU A 19 -2.66 -1.03 -45.07
CA LEU A 19 -1.86 -1.51 -43.95
C LEU A 19 -2.80 -1.81 -42.76
N PRO A 20 -2.81 -3.02 -42.20
CA PRO A 20 -3.54 -3.29 -40.96
C PRO A 20 -2.83 -2.53 -39.82
N VAL A 21 -3.42 -1.42 -39.40
CA VAL A 21 -3.01 -0.73 -38.17
C VAL A 21 -3.43 -1.63 -37.02
N LEU A 22 -2.47 -2.39 -36.46
CA LEU A 22 -2.67 -3.02 -35.16
C LEU A 22 -2.76 -1.91 -34.10
N THR A 23 -3.99 -1.55 -33.75
CA THR A 23 -4.24 -0.77 -32.54
C THR A 23 -3.95 -1.67 -31.35
N ILE A 24 -2.72 -1.61 -30.84
CA ILE A 24 -2.44 -2.08 -29.49
C ILE A 24 -3.27 -1.24 -28.53
N ALA A 25 -4.35 -1.81 -28.00
CA ALA A 25 -5.08 -1.18 -26.91
C ALA A 25 -4.14 -1.10 -25.72
N THR A 26 -3.56 0.07 -25.48
CA THR A 26 -2.93 0.37 -24.19
C THR A 26 -4.02 0.18 -23.13
N PRO A 27 -3.75 -0.49 -21.99
CA PRO A 27 -4.73 -0.57 -20.93
C PRO A 27 -5.19 0.84 -20.60
N ALA A 28 -6.50 1.11 -20.73
CA ALA A 28 -7.07 2.37 -20.31
C ALA A 28 -6.79 2.51 -18.81
N SER A 29 -5.87 3.40 -18.45
CA SER A 29 -5.70 3.79 -17.05
C SER A 29 -7.03 4.39 -16.59
N ALA A 30 -7.55 3.89 -15.48
CA ALA A 30 -8.76 4.44 -14.88
C ALA A 30 -8.53 5.93 -14.59
N ALA A 31 -9.43 6.79 -15.05
CA ALA A 31 -9.29 8.22 -14.92
C ALA A 31 -9.73 8.61 -13.50
N ALA A 32 -8.76 8.62 -12.59
CA ALA A 32 -9.04 8.95 -11.20
C ALA A 32 -9.73 10.32 -11.08
N ARG A 33 -10.70 10.38 -10.18
CA ARG A 33 -11.48 11.56 -9.80
C ARG A 33 -12.44 12.04 -10.90
N ASP A 34 -13.02 11.14 -11.68
CA ASP A 34 -13.98 11.49 -12.74
C ASP A 34 -15.46 11.27 -12.37
N GLY A 35 -15.74 10.69 -11.20
CA GLY A 35 -17.10 10.51 -10.70
C GLY A 35 -17.81 9.29 -11.26
N VAL A 36 -17.09 8.39 -11.92
CA VAL A 36 -17.53 7.04 -12.29
C VAL A 36 -16.73 6.04 -11.44
N CYS A 37 -17.23 4.82 -11.26
CA CYS A 37 -16.50 3.77 -10.55
C CYS A 37 -16.04 2.68 -11.52
N GLN A 38 -14.84 2.83 -12.05
CA GLN A 38 -14.23 1.97 -13.06
C GLN A 38 -13.49 0.78 -12.44
N SER A 39 -13.12 -0.18 -13.31
CA SER A 39 -12.15 -1.22 -12.93
C SER A 39 -10.82 -0.59 -12.56
N GLY A 40 -10.23 -1.02 -11.45
CA GLY A 40 -8.97 -0.49 -10.92
C GLY A 40 -9.13 0.53 -9.80
N GLU A 41 -10.35 0.99 -9.50
CA GLU A 41 -10.59 2.08 -8.55
C GLU A 41 -11.18 1.62 -7.21
N PHE A 42 -11.01 2.47 -6.20
CA PHE A 42 -11.78 2.43 -4.97
C PHE A 42 -12.71 3.63 -4.91
N CYS A 43 -14.00 3.38 -4.72
CA CYS A 43 -15.04 4.38 -4.90
C CYS A 43 -15.81 4.59 -3.59
N TYR A 44 -15.97 5.84 -3.20
CA TYR A 44 -16.86 6.27 -2.13
C TYR A 44 -18.20 6.72 -2.71
N TYR A 45 -19.26 6.45 -1.96
CA TYR A 45 -20.62 6.88 -2.25
C TYR A 45 -21.17 7.69 -1.08
N TYR A 46 -21.85 8.80 -1.40
CA TYR A 46 -22.43 9.70 -0.41
C TYR A 46 -23.51 9.03 0.45
N ASN A 47 -24.30 8.12 -0.11
CA ASN A 47 -25.35 7.38 0.60
C ASN A 47 -25.00 5.90 0.77
N SER A 48 -25.76 5.23 1.63
CA SER A 48 -25.67 3.78 1.82
C SER A 48 -26.09 3.00 0.58
N ASN A 49 -25.61 1.75 0.47
CA ASN A 49 -25.89 0.83 -0.63
C ASN A 49 -25.46 1.39 -2.00
N GLU A 50 -24.26 1.97 -2.03
CA GLU A 50 -23.60 2.50 -3.23
C GLU A 50 -24.47 3.52 -4.01
N ALA A 51 -25.21 4.35 -3.27
CA ALA A 51 -26.11 5.35 -3.82
C ALA A 51 -25.57 6.78 -3.67
N GLY A 52 -26.12 7.71 -4.46
CA GLY A 52 -25.70 9.11 -4.46
C GLY A 52 -24.46 9.37 -5.33
N SER A 53 -23.87 10.55 -5.14
CA SER A 53 -22.67 10.97 -5.86
C SER A 53 -21.45 10.12 -5.49
N VAL A 54 -20.52 9.99 -6.43
CA VAL A 54 -19.34 9.11 -6.37
C VAL A 54 -18.06 9.91 -6.34
N SER A 55 -17.11 9.42 -5.56
CA SER A 55 -15.71 9.84 -5.56
C SER A 55 -14.82 8.61 -5.71
N ASP A 56 -14.07 8.53 -6.79
CA ASP A 56 -13.21 7.40 -7.15
C ASP A 56 -11.72 7.74 -7.00
N PHE A 57 -10.91 6.69 -6.78
CA PHE A 57 -9.49 6.79 -6.47
C PHE A 57 -8.73 5.61 -7.06
N THR A 58 -7.50 5.81 -7.52
CA THR A 58 -6.59 4.75 -7.99
C THR A 58 -5.41 4.50 -7.05
N GLY A 59 -5.31 5.28 -5.96
CA GLY A 59 -4.21 5.19 -5.01
C GLY A 59 -4.61 5.74 -3.65
N SER A 60 -3.74 5.51 -2.66
CA SER A 60 -3.96 5.88 -1.27
C SER A 60 -4.01 7.39 -1.06
N VAL A 61 -4.87 7.85 -0.15
CA VAL A 61 -4.99 9.26 0.23
C VAL A 61 -4.94 9.36 1.75
N SER A 62 -3.88 10.01 2.26
CA SER A 62 -3.63 10.18 3.71
C SER A 62 -4.51 11.25 4.36
N ASN A 63 -5.01 12.22 3.60
CA ASN A 63 -5.91 13.24 4.12
C ASN A 63 -6.85 13.75 3.03
N TYR A 64 -8.15 13.64 3.26
CA TYR A 64 -9.17 14.10 2.32
C TYR A 64 -9.35 15.62 2.26
N GLY A 65 -8.81 16.36 3.24
CA GLY A 65 -9.16 17.77 3.41
C GLY A 65 -10.63 17.94 3.85
N THR A 66 -11.00 19.18 4.20
CA THR A 66 -12.33 19.51 4.73
C THR A 66 -13.02 20.64 3.99
N THR A 67 -12.34 21.30 3.05
CA THR A 67 -12.84 22.53 2.42
C THR A 67 -12.42 22.63 0.95
N GLU A 68 -13.39 22.95 0.11
CA GLU A 68 -13.18 23.33 -1.29
C GLU A 68 -12.27 24.56 -1.41
N PRO A 69 -11.44 24.67 -2.48
CA PRO A 69 -11.35 23.76 -3.63
C PRO A 69 -10.38 22.58 -3.40
N THR A 70 -9.88 22.42 -2.17
CA THR A 70 -8.71 21.56 -1.90
C THR A 70 -9.07 20.19 -1.33
N CYS A 71 -10.30 20.00 -0.87
CA CYS A 71 -10.73 18.70 -0.41
C CYS A 71 -11.01 17.76 -1.57
N TYR A 72 -11.01 16.47 -1.27
CA TYR A 72 -11.56 15.48 -2.17
C TYR A 72 -13.08 15.52 -2.01
N ASP A 73 -13.80 15.82 -3.08
CA ASP A 73 -15.26 15.86 -3.16
C ASP A 73 -15.86 14.71 -3.96
N PHE A 74 -17.16 14.51 -3.80
CA PHE A 74 -17.92 13.64 -4.70
C PHE A 74 -18.14 14.32 -6.06
N LYS A 75 -17.66 13.68 -7.13
CA LYS A 75 -17.64 14.20 -8.50
C LYS A 75 -18.86 13.76 -9.32
N GLY A 76 -19.35 12.54 -9.10
CA GLY A 76 -20.45 11.97 -9.87
C GLY A 76 -21.75 12.76 -9.72
N SER A 77 -22.69 12.57 -10.66
CA SER A 77 -24.02 13.17 -10.52
C SER A 77 -24.79 12.56 -9.35
N GLY A 78 -25.54 13.37 -8.60
CA GLY A 78 -26.49 12.89 -7.59
C GLY A 78 -26.35 13.57 -6.23
N ALA A 79 -27.06 13.05 -5.24
CA ALA A 79 -27.01 13.58 -3.88
C ALA A 79 -25.58 13.56 -3.32
N GLY A 80 -25.13 14.70 -2.80
CA GLY A 80 -23.79 14.87 -2.24
C GLY A 80 -22.72 15.36 -3.23
N GLN A 81 -23.08 15.63 -4.49
CA GLN A 81 -22.13 16.16 -5.48
C GLN A 81 -21.52 17.49 -5.00
N GLY A 82 -20.20 17.62 -5.13
CA GLY A 82 -19.41 18.77 -4.67
C GLY A 82 -19.18 18.84 -3.16
N THR A 83 -19.70 17.90 -2.38
CA THR A 83 -19.42 17.81 -0.94
C THR A 83 -18.10 17.10 -0.71
N CYS A 84 -17.26 17.61 0.18
CA CYS A 84 -16.03 16.93 0.62
C CYS A 84 -16.34 15.54 1.19
N ILE A 85 -15.58 14.52 0.79
CA ILE A 85 -15.77 13.13 1.22
C ILE A 85 -15.50 12.90 2.71
N LYS A 86 -14.66 13.77 3.32
CA LYS A 86 -14.32 13.65 4.75
C LYS A 86 -15.59 13.77 5.58
N ASN A 87 -15.83 12.75 6.40
CA ASN A 87 -17.00 12.64 7.26
C ASN A 87 -18.36 12.63 6.52
N ASN A 88 -18.38 12.34 5.22
CA ASN A 88 -19.64 12.35 4.45
C ASN A 88 -19.84 11.09 3.60
N ALA A 89 -18.93 10.11 3.64
CA ALA A 89 -19.12 8.88 2.90
C ALA A 89 -19.88 7.83 3.72
N ALA A 90 -20.79 7.11 3.06
CA ALA A 90 -21.65 6.13 3.70
C ALA A 90 -21.45 4.69 3.20
N SER A 91 -20.99 4.50 1.97
CA SER A 91 -20.68 3.18 1.42
C SER A 91 -19.55 3.24 0.39
N VAL A 92 -19.05 2.08 0.01
CA VAL A 92 -17.90 1.96 -0.90
C VAL A 92 -18.06 0.81 -1.88
N TRP A 93 -17.33 0.90 -2.98
CA TRP A 93 -17.06 -0.23 -3.88
C TRP A 93 -15.56 -0.29 -4.16
N ASN A 94 -14.94 -1.41 -3.80
CA ASN A 94 -13.57 -1.71 -4.19
C ASN A 94 -13.55 -2.46 -5.52
N ARG A 95 -13.25 -1.75 -6.62
CA ARG A 95 -13.01 -2.30 -7.95
C ARG A 95 -11.52 -2.44 -8.28
N SER A 96 -10.65 -2.19 -7.32
CA SER A 96 -9.21 -2.41 -7.44
C SER A 96 -8.86 -3.90 -7.29
N SER A 97 -7.62 -4.25 -7.61
CA SER A 97 -7.08 -5.60 -7.44
C SER A 97 -6.55 -5.89 -6.04
N VAL A 98 -6.65 -4.93 -5.11
CA VAL A 98 -6.04 -5.01 -3.77
C VAL A 98 -7.08 -4.72 -2.68
N THR A 99 -6.77 -5.06 -1.43
CA THR A 99 -7.66 -4.68 -0.33
C THR A 99 -7.54 -3.17 -0.09
N VAL A 100 -8.62 -2.49 0.25
CA VAL A 100 -8.56 -1.07 0.63
C VAL A 100 -9.05 -0.92 2.06
N ARG A 101 -8.28 -0.22 2.89
CA ARG A 101 -8.62 0.13 4.26
C ARG A 101 -9.10 1.57 4.32
N VAL A 102 -10.28 1.77 4.89
CA VAL A 102 -10.84 3.09 5.19
C VAL A 102 -10.63 3.38 6.67
N TYR A 103 -10.07 4.55 6.98
CA TYR A 103 -9.70 4.95 8.33
C TYR A 103 -10.55 6.12 8.83
N TYR A 104 -10.78 6.13 10.14
CA TYR A 104 -11.52 7.18 10.84
C TYR A 104 -10.76 8.51 10.84
N ASN A 105 -9.44 8.50 11.06
CA ASN A 105 -8.62 9.70 11.08
C ASN A 105 -7.81 9.89 9.79
N SER A 106 -7.31 11.11 9.60
CA SER A 106 -6.24 11.41 8.66
C SER A 106 -4.98 10.60 9.03
N ASP A 107 -4.02 10.53 8.10
CA ASP A 107 -2.72 9.88 8.24
C ASP A 107 -2.82 8.38 8.58
N TYR A 108 -3.88 7.73 8.08
CA TYR A 108 -4.18 6.31 8.30
C TYR A 108 -4.33 5.95 9.80
N GLY A 109 -4.79 6.91 10.60
CA GLY A 109 -4.98 6.76 12.04
C GLY A 109 -6.37 6.27 12.45
N GLY A 110 -6.47 5.79 13.70
CA GLY A 110 -7.75 5.40 14.31
C GLY A 110 -8.28 4.04 13.87
N THR A 111 -9.57 3.82 14.11
CA THR A 111 -10.27 2.60 13.69
C THR A 111 -10.39 2.52 12.17
N TYR A 112 -10.47 1.30 11.64
CA TYR A 112 -10.55 1.07 10.20
C TYR A 112 -11.51 -0.07 9.82
N GLN A 113 -11.92 -0.07 8.56
CA GLN A 113 -12.64 -1.16 7.92
C GLN A 113 -11.96 -1.50 6.60
N SER A 114 -11.76 -2.81 6.35
CA SER A 114 -11.14 -3.31 5.13
C SER A 114 -12.19 -3.80 4.15
N PHE A 115 -11.95 -3.55 2.86
CA PHE A 115 -12.78 -4.02 1.76
C PHE A 115 -11.89 -4.79 0.79
N ALA A 116 -12.11 -6.10 0.66
CA ALA A 116 -11.38 -6.97 -0.27
C ALA A 116 -11.59 -6.55 -1.74
N PRO A 117 -10.74 -7.00 -2.69
CA PRO A 117 -11.00 -6.79 -4.12
C PRO A 117 -12.41 -7.24 -4.51
N GLY A 118 -13.12 -6.40 -5.25
CA GLY A 118 -14.51 -6.64 -5.68
C GLY A 118 -15.58 -6.36 -4.63
N ALA A 119 -15.23 -6.12 -3.36
CA ALA A 119 -16.20 -5.94 -2.29
C ALA A 119 -17.00 -4.64 -2.43
N LYS A 120 -18.30 -4.73 -2.11
CA LYS A 120 -19.23 -3.61 -1.95
C LYS A 120 -19.77 -3.62 -0.53
N GLY A 121 -20.10 -2.46 0.01
CA GLY A 121 -20.85 -2.42 1.25
C GLY A 121 -20.86 -1.07 1.94
N ASN A 122 -21.75 -0.99 2.93
CA ASN A 122 -21.83 0.13 3.84
C ASN A 122 -20.59 0.21 4.74
N LEU A 123 -20.15 1.43 5.01
CA LEU A 123 -19.25 1.69 6.12
C LEU A 123 -20.01 1.34 7.42
N ASN A 124 -19.31 0.73 8.38
CA ASN A 124 -19.87 0.37 9.66
C ASN A 124 -20.26 1.63 10.47
N SER A 125 -20.96 1.44 11.58
CA SER A 125 -21.46 2.54 12.42
C SER A 125 -20.38 3.50 12.93
N THR A 126 -19.13 3.04 13.04
CA THR A 126 -18.00 3.88 13.45
C THR A 126 -17.48 4.76 12.31
N LEU A 127 -17.49 4.27 11.07
CA LEU A 127 -16.85 4.93 9.93
C LEU A 127 -17.80 5.66 9.00
N LYS A 128 -19.08 5.27 8.96
CA LYS A 128 -20.08 5.98 8.18
C LYS A 128 -20.13 7.44 8.62
N ASN A 129 -19.94 8.34 7.66
CA ASN A 129 -19.86 9.78 7.88
C ASN A 129 -18.75 10.21 8.87
N ASN A 130 -17.69 9.41 9.01
CA ASN A 130 -16.56 9.71 9.88
C ASN A 130 -15.21 9.24 9.28
N ASN A 131 -15.14 9.06 7.95
CA ASN A 131 -13.94 8.65 7.24
C ASN A 131 -13.04 9.85 6.91
N ALA A 132 -11.72 9.70 7.03
CA ALA A 132 -10.76 10.78 6.76
C ALA A 132 -9.51 10.41 5.94
N SER A 133 -9.22 9.11 5.80
CA SER A 133 -8.16 8.61 4.91
C SER A 133 -8.43 7.18 4.43
N HIS A 134 -7.76 6.77 3.35
CA HIS A 134 -7.77 5.38 2.90
C HIS A 134 -6.43 4.94 2.34
N LEU A 135 -6.15 3.68 2.58
CA LEU A 135 -4.95 3.01 2.11
C LEU A 135 -5.35 1.90 1.17
N PHE A 136 -4.89 1.97 -0.07
CA PHE A 136 -4.80 0.77 -0.90
C PHE A 136 -3.79 -0.12 -0.22
N VAL A 137 -4.31 -1.11 0.51
CA VAL A 137 -3.56 -2.27 0.98
C VAL A 137 -3.29 -3.12 -0.24
N THR A 138 -2.47 -2.55 -1.12
CA THR A 138 -1.50 -3.34 -1.84
C THR A 138 -0.93 -4.26 -0.78
N SER A 139 -1.11 -5.57 -0.95
CA SER A 139 -0.14 -6.51 -0.40
C SER A 139 1.15 -6.01 -1.03
N GLY A 140 1.84 -5.07 -0.37
CA GLY A 140 2.51 -3.98 -1.09
C GLY A 140 3.78 -4.48 -1.72
N SER A 141 3.68 -5.29 -2.78
CA SER A 141 4.58 -6.42 -2.94
C SER A 141 4.76 -7.11 -1.58
N GLY A 142 4.00 -8.18 -1.31
CA GLY A 142 4.33 -9.05 -0.17
C GLY A 142 5.86 -9.21 -0.10
N CYS A 143 6.43 -9.13 1.10
CA CYS A 143 7.87 -8.94 1.29
C CYS A 143 8.68 -9.76 0.27
N SER A 144 9.61 -9.09 -0.39
CA SER A 144 10.40 -9.63 -1.49
C SER A 144 11.87 -9.39 -1.26
N THR A 145 12.66 -10.45 -1.42
CA THR A 145 14.12 -10.42 -1.44
C THR A 145 14.69 -10.42 -2.87
N ALA A 146 13.82 -10.27 -3.87
CA ALA A 146 14.20 -10.36 -5.28
C ALA A 146 15.20 -9.26 -5.65
N GLY A 147 16.39 -9.67 -6.12
CA GLY A 147 17.46 -8.75 -6.50
C GLY A 147 18.19 -8.09 -5.33
N LEU A 148 17.88 -8.47 -4.08
CA LEU A 148 18.47 -7.90 -2.88
C LEU A 148 19.60 -8.76 -2.29
N GLY A 149 19.79 -10.00 -2.76
CA GLY A 149 20.91 -10.84 -2.32
C GLY A 149 20.76 -11.43 -0.92
N ASP A 150 19.55 -11.44 -0.35
CA ASP A 150 19.29 -12.01 0.97
C ASP A 150 19.47 -13.54 1.00
N PRO A 151 20.19 -14.09 1.99
CA PRO A 151 20.31 -15.54 2.19
C PRO A 151 19.00 -16.23 2.52
N ARG A 152 18.05 -15.54 3.16
CA ARG A 152 16.76 -16.09 3.56
C ARG A 152 15.61 -15.32 2.94
N THR A 153 14.56 -16.05 2.53
CA THR A 153 13.31 -15.43 2.07
C THR A 153 12.59 -14.74 3.23
N CYS A 154 11.67 -13.83 2.91
CA CYS A 154 10.83 -13.18 3.92
C CYS A 154 10.06 -14.19 4.81
N ALA A 155 9.51 -15.25 4.22
CA ALA A 155 8.85 -16.31 4.98
C ALA A 155 9.82 -17.03 5.91
N GLY A 156 11.04 -17.31 5.44
CA GLY A 156 12.07 -17.89 6.29
C GLY A 156 12.48 -16.96 7.42
N ALA A 157 12.62 -15.66 7.17
CA ALA A 157 12.95 -14.69 8.20
C ALA A 157 11.88 -14.60 9.29
N VAL A 158 10.60 -14.70 8.90
CA VAL A 158 9.48 -14.81 9.84
C VAL A 158 9.61 -16.09 10.69
N SER A 159 9.86 -17.25 10.07
CA SER A 159 10.04 -18.51 10.81
C SER A 159 11.24 -18.46 11.76
N TRP A 160 12.33 -17.80 11.38
CA TRP A 160 13.46 -17.59 12.28
C TRP A 160 13.08 -16.69 13.44
N ALA A 161 12.45 -15.55 13.18
CA ALA A 161 12.08 -14.60 14.21
C ALA A 161 11.17 -15.23 15.27
N THR A 162 10.13 -15.96 14.84
CA THR A 162 9.20 -16.63 15.77
C THR A 162 9.83 -17.79 16.53
N SER A 163 10.80 -18.51 15.95
CA SER A 163 11.52 -19.59 16.64
C SER A 163 12.58 -19.11 17.62
N HIS A 164 12.98 -17.83 17.55
CA HIS A 164 14.01 -17.22 18.39
C HIS A 164 13.42 -16.32 19.48
N GLU A 165 12.10 -16.23 19.59
CA GLU A 165 11.45 -15.48 20.67
C GLU A 165 11.86 -16.01 22.04
N THR A 166 12.20 -15.09 22.94
CA THR A 166 12.63 -15.40 24.30
C THR A 166 12.38 -14.22 25.23
N THR A 167 11.92 -14.51 26.42
CA THR A 167 11.83 -13.57 27.55
C THR A 167 13.07 -13.61 28.44
N SER A 168 14.02 -14.49 28.15
CA SER A 168 15.31 -14.55 28.85
C SER A 168 16.30 -13.56 28.24
N TYR A 169 17.20 -13.04 29.06
CA TYR A 169 18.28 -12.18 28.58
C TYR A 169 19.21 -12.92 27.62
N HIS A 170 19.46 -12.32 26.46
CA HIS A 170 20.47 -12.75 25.51
C HIS A 170 21.37 -11.57 25.12
N SER A 171 22.68 -11.72 25.27
CA SER A 171 23.64 -10.65 24.97
C SER A 171 23.61 -10.21 23.51
N ASP A 172 23.27 -11.12 22.60
CA ASP A 172 23.21 -10.81 21.16
C ASP A 172 21.93 -10.04 20.79
N TYR A 173 20.98 -9.91 21.71
CA TYR A 173 19.74 -9.16 21.48
C TYR A 173 19.75 -7.79 22.18
N TYR A 174 20.47 -7.67 23.30
CA TYR A 174 20.53 -6.43 24.08
C TYR A 174 21.12 -5.27 23.29
N ASN A 175 20.32 -4.24 23.00
CA ASN A 175 20.68 -3.08 22.17
C ASN A 175 21.16 -3.44 20.76
N ARG A 176 20.67 -4.57 20.22
CA ARG A 176 21.14 -5.15 18.94
C ARG A 176 20.01 -5.34 17.93
N CYS A 177 18.99 -4.49 17.96
CA CYS A 177 17.83 -4.55 17.06
C CYS A 177 18.23 -4.72 15.57
N ASP A 178 19.16 -3.92 15.09
CA ASP A 178 19.59 -3.93 13.69
C ASP A 178 20.39 -5.20 13.34
N HIS A 179 21.20 -5.69 14.27
CA HIS A 179 21.93 -6.95 14.12
C HIS A 179 20.97 -8.15 14.05
N VAL A 180 19.98 -8.21 14.95
CA VAL A 180 18.99 -9.29 15.00
C VAL A 180 18.19 -9.39 13.70
N VAL A 181 17.85 -8.27 13.08
CA VAL A 181 17.16 -8.32 11.78
C VAL A 181 18.05 -8.82 10.64
N GLY A 182 19.36 -8.54 10.68
CA GLY A 182 20.34 -9.18 9.79
C GLY A 182 20.43 -10.69 9.99
N LEU A 183 20.48 -11.15 11.25
CA LEU A 183 20.48 -12.59 11.59
C LEU A 183 19.21 -13.29 11.07
N ALA A 184 18.06 -12.64 11.19
CA ALA A 184 16.79 -13.16 10.69
C ALA A 184 16.78 -13.35 9.18
N TYR A 185 17.54 -12.56 8.43
CA TYR A 185 17.72 -12.74 6.99
C TYR A 185 18.91 -13.62 6.61
N GLY A 186 19.63 -14.16 7.60
CA GLY A 186 20.73 -15.10 7.42
C GLY A 186 22.09 -14.45 7.21
N PHE A 187 22.20 -13.13 7.40
CA PHE A 187 23.49 -12.45 7.46
C PHE A 187 24.13 -12.57 8.84
N SER A 188 25.43 -12.33 8.94
CA SER A 188 26.13 -12.19 10.23
C SER A 188 25.90 -10.84 10.89
N ALA A 189 25.46 -9.82 10.14
CA ALA A 189 25.05 -8.49 10.60
C ALA A 189 24.24 -7.78 9.50
N SER A 190 23.54 -6.70 9.83
CA SER A 190 22.86 -5.83 8.84
C SER A 190 23.82 -5.01 7.97
N GLY A 191 25.05 -4.81 8.44
CA GLY A 191 26.05 -3.91 7.83
C GLY A 191 25.93 -2.44 8.24
N SER A 192 24.88 -2.06 8.97
CA SER A 192 24.66 -0.69 9.43
C SER A 192 25.00 -0.52 10.92
N THR A 193 25.50 0.66 11.30
CA THR A 193 25.90 0.96 12.70
C THR A 193 24.69 1.10 13.64
N THR A 194 23.58 1.60 13.12
CA THR A 194 22.34 1.85 13.87
C THR A 194 21.14 1.59 12.97
N ALA A 195 19.98 1.30 13.56
CA ALA A 195 18.74 1.14 12.82
C ALA A 195 18.35 2.41 12.06
N TYR A 196 18.67 3.60 12.60
CA TYR A 196 18.42 4.85 11.88
C TYR A 196 19.33 5.02 10.66
N ASN A 197 20.62 4.67 10.78
CA ASN A 197 21.54 4.69 9.63
C ASN A 197 21.11 3.69 8.56
N HIS A 198 20.66 2.51 8.98
CA HIS A 198 20.09 1.49 8.10
C HIS A 198 18.88 2.06 7.34
N TRP A 199 17.91 2.64 8.04
CA TRP A 199 16.78 3.32 7.40
C TRP A 199 17.26 4.36 6.40
N LEU A 200 18.22 5.22 6.73
CA LEU A 200 18.71 6.25 5.80
C LEU A 200 19.35 5.64 4.54
N ALA A 201 20.10 4.55 4.69
CA ALA A 201 20.82 3.89 3.59
C ALA A 201 19.92 3.19 2.58
N VAL A 202 18.76 2.67 3.01
CA VAL A 202 17.86 1.92 2.10
C VAL A 202 17.41 2.82 0.92
N PRO A 203 17.52 2.38 -0.34
CA PRO A 203 17.01 3.14 -1.49
C PRO A 203 15.51 3.44 -1.40
N SER A 204 15.06 4.59 -1.90
CA SER A 204 13.65 5.01 -1.81
C SER A 204 12.67 4.04 -2.46
N SER A 205 13.11 3.30 -3.50
CA SER A 205 12.31 2.25 -4.16
C SER A 205 11.92 1.08 -3.26
N TYR A 206 12.64 0.87 -2.15
CA TYR A 206 12.38 -0.19 -1.18
C TYR A 206 11.74 0.35 0.11
N LYS A 207 11.52 1.66 0.21
CA LYS A 207 10.95 2.34 1.39
C LYS A 207 9.47 2.64 1.22
N HIS A 208 8.73 2.38 2.28
CA HIS A 208 7.32 2.69 2.42
C HIS A 208 7.14 3.61 3.63
N ALA A 209 7.53 4.87 3.47
CA ALA A 209 7.50 5.87 4.54
C ALA A 209 6.07 6.14 5.02
N GLY A 210 5.88 6.18 6.35
CA GLY A 210 4.58 6.40 7.00
C GLY A 210 3.58 5.24 6.89
N ASP A 211 3.77 4.30 5.96
CA ASP A 211 2.89 3.15 5.80
C ASP A 211 3.02 2.21 7.00
N ARG A 212 1.88 1.90 7.64
CA ARG A 212 1.79 0.98 8.78
C ARG A 212 1.38 -0.44 8.38
N SER A 213 1.12 -0.68 7.09
CA SER A 213 0.73 -1.99 6.55
C SER A 213 1.94 -2.83 6.17
N VAL A 214 2.76 -3.15 7.18
CA VAL A 214 4.00 -3.91 6.96
C VAL A 214 3.66 -5.37 6.60
N PRO A 215 4.12 -5.89 5.44
CA PRO A 215 3.94 -7.30 5.11
C PRO A 215 4.82 -8.17 6.01
N ALA A 216 4.43 -9.44 6.20
CA ALA A 216 5.26 -10.40 6.92
C ALA A 216 6.66 -10.50 6.28
N GLY A 217 7.70 -10.39 7.10
CA GLY A 217 9.10 -10.27 6.70
C GLY A 217 9.59 -8.83 6.52
N GLY A 218 8.70 -7.85 6.30
CA GLY A 218 9.08 -6.45 6.16
C GLY A 218 9.72 -5.90 7.45
N LEU A 219 10.64 -4.94 7.29
CA LEU A 219 11.37 -4.32 8.38
C LEU A 219 10.73 -2.99 8.76
N ALA A 220 10.24 -2.85 10.00
CA ALA A 220 9.61 -1.64 10.52
C ALA A 220 10.61 -0.77 11.27
N PHE A 221 10.80 0.47 10.84
CA PHE A 221 11.82 1.38 11.38
C PHE A 221 11.21 2.53 12.20
N PHE A 222 11.96 2.93 13.22
CA PHE A 222 11.64 4.06 14.09
C PHE A 222 12.84 5.00 14.20
N GLY A 223 12.57 6.29 14.36
CA GLY A 223 13.56 7.33 14.57
C GLY A 223 13.94 7.52 16.04
N GLY A 224 14.64 8.63 16.30
CA GLY A 224 15.08 9.04 17.64
C GLY A 224 16.36 8.33 18.10
N GLY A 225 17.43 9.10 18.30
CA GLY A 225 18.75 8.58 18.66
C GLY A 225 19.28 7.58 17.61
N ALA A 226 19.67 6.38 18.04
CA ALA A 226 20.09 5.29 17.15
C ALA A 226 18.94 4.66 16.33
N GLY A 227 17.69 5.11 16.51
CA GLY A 227 16.51 4.49 15.91
C GLY A 227 16.13 3.16 16.57
N HIS A 228 15.27 2.40 15.91
CA HIS A 228 14.92 1.01 16.24
C HIS A 228 14.39 0.31 14.99
N VAL A 229 14.55 -1.01 14.90
CA VAL A 229 14.00 -1.82 13.81
C VAL A 229 13.40 -3.11 14.35
N MET A 230 12.32 -3.57 13.72
CA MET A 230 11.61 -4.82 14.06
C MET A 230 11.26 -5.59 12.79
N ILE A 231 11.12 -6.92 12.89
CA ILE A 231 10.63 -7.75 11.78
C ILE A 231 9.13 -7.97 11.94
N SER A 232 8.36 -7.73 10.88
CA SER A 232 6.94 -8.09 10.88
C SER A 232 6.77 -9.60 10.77
N ILE A 233 5.92 -10.17 11.61
CA ILE A 233 5.45 -11.56 11.49
C ILE A 233 4.06 -11.64 10.84
N GLY A 234 3.60 -10.52 10.26
CA GLY A 234 2.28 -10.38 9.64
C GLY A 234 1.20 -9.93 10.61
N SER A 235 0.02 -9.60 10.06
CA SER A 235 -1.17 -9.21 10.84
C SER A 235 -0.95 -8.06 11.84
N GLY A 236 -0.02 -7.15 11.54
CA GLY A 236 0.31 -6.01 12.41
C GLY A 236 1.14 -6.37 13.66
N LYS A 237 1.64 -7.60 13.75
CA LYS A 237 2.53 -8.07 14.82
C LYS A 237 3.99 -8.09 14.34
N PHE A 238 4.89 -7.93 15.30
CA PHE A 238 6.33 -7.83 15.06
C PHE A 238 7.10 -8.56 16.15
N VAL A 239 8.28 -9.06 15.81
CA VAL A 239 9.25 -9.54 16.80
C VAL A 239 10.33 -8.48 16.95
N SER A 240 10.64 -8.11 18.19
CA SER A 240 11.52 -6.98 18.52
C SER A 240 12.40 -7.28 19.72
N THR A 241 13.64 -6.77 19.68
CA THR A 241 14.51 -6.82 20.86
C THR A 241 14.00 -5.88 21.95
N ASP A 242 14.39 -6.18 23.19
CA ASP A 242 14.36 -5.30 24.37
C ASP A 242 12.99 -4.81 24.89
N ILE A 243 11.93 -4.90 24.09
CA ILE A 243 10.60 -4.35 24.43
C ILE A 243 9.89 -5.13 25.55
N GLY A 244 10.17 -6.42 25.66
CA GLY A 244 9.76 -7.30 26.76
C GLY A 244 10.69 -7.22 27.98
N GLY A 245 11.77 -6.44 27.92
CA GLY A 245 12.83 -6.37 28.91
C GLY A 245 14.21 -6.48 28.26
N ASN A 246 15.27 -6.04 28.94
CA ASN A 246 16.63 -6.02 28.38
C ASN A 246 17.05 -7.38 27.83
N GLY A 247 17.55 -7.42 26.59
CA GLY A 247 18.07 -8.62 25.94
C GLY A 247 17.02 -9.66 25.56
N THR A 248 15.74 -9.33 25.65
CA THR A 248 14.65 -10.20 25.19
C THR A 248 14.42 -10.05 23.69
N LEU A 249 13.73 -11.01 23.08
CA LEU A 249 13.21 -10.94 21.72
C LEU A 249 11.75 -11.39 21.77
N THR A 250 10.80 -10.46 21.67
CA THR A 250 9.39 -10.75 21.97
C THR A 250 8.45 -10.14 20.95
N GLU A 251 7.27 -10.75 20.79
CA GLU A 251 6.16 -10.16 20.04
C GLU A 251 5.77 -8.77 20.58
N THR A 252 5.49 -7.83 19.66
CA THR A 252 5.06 -6.47 19.96
C THR A 252 4.30 -5.85 18.78
N THR A 253 3.95 -4.56 18.91
CA THR A 253 3.32 -3.75 17.85
C THR A 253 4.04 -2.42 17.66
N ILE A 254 3.81 -1.76 16.53
CA ILE A 254 4.27 -0.38 16.29
C ILE A 254 3.82 0.55 17.42
N ALA A 255 2.54 0.46 17.81
CA ALA A 255 1.97 1.30 18.86
C ALA A 255 2.64 1.07 20.23
N THR A 256 3.10 -0.15 20.52
CA THR A 256 3.82 -0.47 21.76
C THR A 256 5.18 0.22 21.82
N ILE A 257 5.93 0.24 20.72
CA ILE A 257 7.22 0.97 20.65
C ILE A 257 7.00 2.47 20.81
N GLU A 258 6.04 3.04 20.07
CA GLU A 258 5.73 4.47 20.13
C GLU A 258 5.33 4.90 21.56
N SER A 259 4.48 4.12 22.24
CA SER A 259 3.99 4.47 23.58
C SER A 259 4.99 4.21 24.70
N ARG A 260 5.76 3.11 24.65
CA ARG A 260 6.70 2.77 25.74
C ARG A 260 8.03 3.50 25.64
N TRP A 261 8.53 3.71 24.42
CA TRP A 261 9.86 4.29 24.19
C TRP A 261 9.82 5.68 23.57
N GLY A 262 8.65 6.17 23.15
CA GLY A 262 8.52 7.50 22.53
C GLY A 262 9.23 7.61 21.18
N LYS A 263 9.60 6.48 20.55
CA LYS A 263 10.32 6.48 19.27
C LYS A 263 9.32 6.67 18.12
N PRO A 264 9.48 7.71 17.27
CA PRO A 264 8.54 7.98 16.18
C PRO A 264 8.68 6.93 15.07
N TYR A 265 7.56 6.35 14.63
CA TYR A 265 7.55 5.43 13.50
C TYR A 265 7.90 6.15 12.19
N LEU A 266 8.81 5.58 11.40
CA LEU A 266 9.26 6.16 10.13
C LEU A 266 8.55 5.53 8.92
N GLY A 267 8.26 4.24 8.98
CA GLY A 267 7.77 3.44 7.86
C GLY A 267 8.40 2.05 7.86
N TRP A 268 8.17 1.31 6.78
CA TRP A 268 8.77 0.00 6.59
C TRP A 268 9.58 -0.10 5.32
N THR A 269 10.45 -1.10 5.23
CA THR A 269 11.22 -1.41 4.01
C THR A 269 11.13 -2.87 3.61
N GLN A 270 11.32 -3.14 2.32
CA GLN A 270 11.80 -4.46 1.89
C GLN A 270 13.12 -4.78 2.63
N PRO A 271 13.50 -6.06 2.77
CA PRO A 271 14.69 -6.49 3.52
C PRO A 271 15.98 -6.17 2.75
N TRP A 272 16.25 -4.89 2.56
CA TRP A 272 17.52 -4.41 2.05
C TRP A 272 18.48 -4.30 3.23
N PHE A 273 19.73 -4.74 3.07
CA PHE A 273 20.77 -4.65 4.10
C PHE A 273 22.03 -4.02 3.52
N GLN A 274 22.79 -3.31 4.34
CA GLN A 274 24.08 -2.78 3.89
C GLN A 274 25.17 -3.86 3.84
N ALA A 275 24.95 -5.02 4.48
CA ALA A 275 25.92 -6.12 4.49
C ALA A 275 26.29 -6.65 3.10
N ASN A 276 25.48 -6.37 2.08
CA ASN A 276 25.70 -6.79 0.70
C ASN A 276 25.70 -5.63 -0.32
N HIS A 277 25.82 -4.38 0.14
CA HIS A 277 25.81 -3.16 -0.68
C HIS A 277 26.79 -2.10 -0.18
#